data_AF-A0A5J4PZT1-F1
#
_entry.id   AF-A0A5J4PZT1-F1
#
_cell.length_a   1.000
_cell.length_b   1.000
_cell.length_c   1.000
_cell.angle_alpha   90.00
_cell.angle_beta   90.00
_cell.angle_gamma   90.00
#
_symmetry.space_group_name_H-M   'P 1'
#
loop_
_entity.id
_entity.type
_entity.pdbx_description
1 polymer ?
#
loop_
_entity_poly.entity_id
_entity_poly.type
_entity_poly.pdbx_seq_one_letter_code
_entity_poly.pdbx_strand_id
1 'polypeptide(L)'
;MECDLGRYNANAMNKRLFIYLKKIVLNSLWVCFLISFFSQIQAQERILRYHPDGEDFVIVNGNKKFNRALYGTHSAFRIETGDVPELGFFMPNMGGNMQFGLMATNKSLWLNNAQRIESRYRPGTRIYRITDPFLQSGELIITVLAMSDAEGMIACIETKNIPKEIVLLTTFGGAG
;
A
#
# COMPACT_ATOMS: atom_id res chain seq x y z
N MET A 1 -6.66 -10.17 90.72
CA MET A 1 -6.28 -11.07 89.62
C MET A 1 -6.24 -10.19 88.38
N GLU A 2 -5.04 -9.80 87.99
CA GLU A 2 -4.75 -8.73 87.02
C GLU A 2 -5.39 -8.99 85.66
N CYS A 3 -5.89 -7.92 85.05
CA CYS A 3 -6.40 -7.84 83.69
C CYS A 3 -5.21 -7.80 82.71
N ASP A 4 -5.06 -8.77 81.82
CA ASP A 4 -4.06 -8.73 80.74
C ASP A 4 -4.78 -8.57 79.39
N LEU A 5 -5.21 -7.33 79.12
CA LEU A 5 -5.65 -6.90 77.80
C LEU A 5 -4.44 -6.93 76.87
N GLY A 6 -4.33 -8.00 76.10
CA GLY A 6 -3.31 -8.21 75.09
C GLY A 6 -3.09 -6.93 74.26
N ARG A 7 -1.91 -6.33 74.42
CA ARG A 7 -1.51 -5.12 73.71
C ARG A 7 -1.53 -5.38 72.21
N TYR A 8 -2.58 -4.90 71.53
CA TYR A 8 -2.67 -4.87 70.08
C TYR A 8 -1.48 -4.06 69.55
N ASN A 9 -0.49 -4.74 68.95
CA ASN A 9 0.74 -4.09 68.50
C ASN A 9 0.50 -3.41 67.14
N ALA A 10 -0.02 -2.18 67.19
CA ALA A 10 -0.34 -1.35 66.03
C ALA A 10 0.83 -1.18 65.04
N ASN A 11 2.08 -1.30 65.51
CA ASN A 11 3.28 -1.23 64.67
C ASN A 11 3.43 -2.42 63.71
N ALA A 12 3.01 -3.63 64.08
CA ALA A 12 3.10 -4.80 63.22
C ALA A 12 2.04 -4.76 62.10
N MET A 13 0.83 -4.27 62.42
CA MET A 13 -0.25 -4.06 61.47
C MET A 13 0.10 -2.95 60.45
N ASN A 14 0.69 -1.84 60.92
CA ASN A 14 1.17 -0.77 60.03
C ASN A 14 2.28 -1.22 59.09
N LYS A 15 3.23 -2.08 59.53
CA LYS A 15 4.28 -2.61 58.64
C LYS A 15 3.72 -3.51 57.54
N ARG A 16 2.75 -4.39 57.86
CA ARG A 16 2.07 -5.23 56.86
C ARG A 16 1.24 -4.40 55.88
N LEU A 17 0.52 -3.40 56.38
CA LEU A 17 -0.23 -2.45 55.57
C LEU A 17 0.70 -1.67 54.62
N PHE A 18 1.87 -1.25 55.10
CA PHE A 18 2.87 -0.53 54.31
C PHE A 18 3.49 -1.40 53.20
N ILE A 19 3.74 -2.69 53.45
CA ILE A 19 4.22 -3.64 52.43
C ILE A 19 3.15 -3.88 51.36
N TYR A 20 1.87 -4.02 51.76
CA TYR A 20 0.77 -4.16 50.81
C TYR A 20 0.58 -2.91 49.96
N LEU A 21 0.64 -1.72 50.56
CA LEU A 21 0.62 -0.46 49.82
C LEU A 21 1.78 -0.38 48.81
N LYS A 22 3.01 -0.73 49.21
CA LYS A 22 4.16 -0.76 48.31
C LYS A 22 3.98 -1.74 47.15
N LYS A 23 3.41 -2.92 47.38
CA LYS A 23 3.12 -3.89 46.32
C LYS A 23 2.04 -3.41 45.35
N ILE A 24 1.00 -2.73 45.85
CA ILE A 24 -0.06 -2.14 45.02
C ILE A 24 0.52 -1.01 44.17
N VAL A 25 1.33 -0.12 44.76
CA VAL A 25 2.00 0.96 44.04
C VAL A 25 2.99 0.42 43.00
N LEU A 26 3.74 -0.63 43.33
CA LEU A 26 4.68 -1.25 42.39
C LEU A 26 3.94 -1.94 41.24
N ASN A 27 2.88 -2.71 41.51
CA ASN A 27 2.07 -3.34 40.46
C ASN A 27 1.34 -2.31 39.60
N SER A 28 0.84 -1.21 40.17
CA SER A 28 0.21 -0.14 39.39
C SER A 28 1.21 0.56 38.48
N LEU A 29 2.45 0.78 38.94
CA LEU A 29 3.55 1.28 38.11
C LEU A 29 3.88 0.36 36.93
N TRP A 30 3.90 -0.96 37.14
CA TRP A 30 4.12 -1.95 36.06
C TRP A 30 2.97 -1.98 35.04
N VAL A 31 1.71 -1.86 35.49
CA VAL A 31 0.54 -1.77 34.62
C VAL A 31 0.56 -0.49 33.77
N CYS A 32 0.92 0.66 34.36
CA CYS A 32 1.08 1.92 33.62
C CYS A 32 2.20 1.85 32.58
N PHE A 33 3.28 1.09 32.84
CA PHE A 33 4.36 0.89 31.89
C PHE A 33 3.92 0.04 30.69
N LEU A 34 3.12 -1.01 30.91
CA LEU A 34 2.54 -1.84 29.85
C LEU A 34 1.53 -1.07 28.97
N ILE A 35 0.69 -0.21 29.57
CA ILE A 35 -0.30 0.60 28.83
C ILE A 35 0.38 1.64 27.94
N SER A 36 1.46 2.26 28.43
CA SER A 36 2.24 3.24 27.66
C SER A 36 2.93 2.58 26.45
N PHE A 37 3.45 1.37 26.61
CA PHE A 37 4.07 0.60 25.52
C PHE A 37 3.05 0.21 24.43
N PHE A 38 1.83 -0.18 24.83
CA PHE A 38 0.75 -0.51 23.89
C PHE A 38 0.31 0.72 23.10
N SER A 39 0.25 1.89 23.74
CA SER A 39 -0.14 3.15 23.08
C SER A 39 0.85 3.57 21.97
N GLN A 40 2.13 3.23 22.11
CA GLN A 40 3.15 3.51 21.09
C GLN A 40 3.02 2.59 19.86
N ILE A 41 2.43 1.39 19.99
CA ILE A 41 2.21 0.46 18.87
C ILE A 41 1.07 0.94 17.95
N GLN A 42 0.07 1.66 18.47
CA GLN A 42 -1.06 2.13 17.66
C GLN A 42 -0.80 3.42 16.87
N ALA A 43 0.25 4.17 17.16
CA ALA A 43 0.49 5.50 16.58
C ALA A 43 1.44 5.49 15.38
N GLN A 44 1.28 4.56 14.44
CA GLN A 44 1.99 4.67 13.16
C GLN A 44 1.34 5.79 12.33
N GLU A 45 2.07 6.89 12.18
CA GLU A 45 1.63 8.04 11.39
C GLU A 45 1.38 7.60 9.93
N ARG A 46 0.14 7.75 9.47
CA ARG A 46 -0.24 7.36 8.10
C ARG A 46 0.31 8.41 7.13
N ILE A 47 1.30 8.02 6.34
CA ILE A 47 1.83 8.88 5.27
C ILE A 47 0.77 9.02 4.18
N LEU A 48 0.44 10.26 3.81
CA LEU A 48 -0.40 10.56 2.66
C LEU A 48 0.32 10.12 1.38
N ARG A 49 -0.20 9.08 0.73
CA ARG A 49 0.43 8.48 -0.46
C ARG A 49 0.06 9.17 -1.77
N TYR A 50 -1.19 9.61 -1.87
CA TYR A 50 -1.74 10.20 -3.09
C TYR A 50 -1.97 11.67 -2.86
N HIS A 51 -1.60 12.48 -3.83
CA HIS A 51 -1.86 13.91 -3.83
C HIS A 51 -2.85 14.26 -4.95
N PRO A 52 -3.83 15.12 -4.69
CA PRO A 52 -4.74 15.59 -5.73
C PRO A 52 -4.00 16.50 -6.71
N ASP A 53 -4.34 16.40 -7.99
CA ASP A 53 -3.88 17.29 -9.06
C ASP A 53 -5.00 17.42 -10.11
N GLY A 54 -5.75 18.53 -10.04
CA GLY A 54 -6.99 18.69 -10.80
C GLY A 54 -8.03 17.63 -10.44
N GLU A 55 -8.49 16.87 -11.43
CA GLU A 55 -9.42 15.75 -11.27
C GLU A 55 -8.73 14.42 -10.94
N ASP A 56 -7.39 14.41 -10.87
CA ASP A 56 -6.60 13.20 -10.76
C ASP A 56 -6.09 12.98 -9.32
N PHE A 57 -5.99 11.71 -8.92
CA PHE A 57 -5.18 11.30 -7.77
C PHE A 57 -3.83 10.78 -8.26
N VAL A 58 -2.75 11.43 -7.82
CA VAL A 58 -1.40 11.20 -8.33
C VAL A 58 -0.53 10.56 -7.27
N ILE A 59 0.36 9.68 -7.71
CA ILE A 59 1.48 9.16 -6.92
C ILE A 59 2.69 9.00 -7.83
N VAL A 60 3.88 9.32 -7.31
CA VAL A 60 5.15 9.06 -7.98
C VAL A 60 5.86 7.94 -7.24
N ASN A 61 6.30 6.91 -7.97
CA ASN A 61 7.00 5.74 -7.46
C ASN A 61 6.23 5.01 -6.34
N GLY A 62 4.91 4.91 -6.51
CA GLY A 62 4.10 4.04 -5.68
C GLY A 62 4.41 2.56 -5.92
N ASN A 63 3.93 1.71 -5.03
CA ASN A 63 4.32 0.29 -4.97
C ASN A 63 3.13 -0.66 -4.82
N LYS A 64 1.90 -0.16 -4.87
CA LYS A 64 0.71 -1.00 -4.80
C LYS A 64 0.34 -1.49 -6.19
N LYS A 65 0.04 -2.78 -6.28
CA LYS A 65 -0.51 -3.43 -7.46
C LYS A 65 -1.98 -3.72 -7.22
N PHE A 66 -2.77 -3.71 -8.28
CA PHE A 66 -4.18 -4.18 -8.25
C PHE A 66 -5.02 -3.53 -7.13
N ASN A 67 -4.80 -2.25 -6.85
CA ASN A 67 -5.45 -1.52 -5.76
C ASN A 67 -6.47 -0.50 -6.26
N ARG A 68 -6.73 -0.46 -7.56
CA ARG A 68 -7.60 0.50 -8.23
C ARG A 68 -8.27 -0.15 -9.45
N ALA A 69 -9.51 -0.58 -9.26
CA ALA A 69 -10.30 -1.16 -10.33
C ALA A 69 -10.80 -0.10 -11.33
N LEU A 70 -10.79 -0.46 -12.61
CA LEU A 70 -11.54 0.18 -13.68
C LEU A 70 -12.72 -0.72 -14.02
N TYR A 71 -13.94 -0.22 -13.78
CA TYR A 71 -15.18 -0.92 -14.07
C TYR A 71 -15.64 -0.58 -15.48
N GLY A 72 -16.01 -1.60 -16.25
CA GLY A 72 -16.49 -1.47 -17.62
C GLY A 72 -18.00 -1.64 -17.68
N THR A 73 -18.43 -2.84 -18.06
CA THR A 73 -19.85 -3.22 -18.16
C THR A 73 -20.49 -3.44 -16.78
N HIS A 74 -21.74 -3.93 -16.77
CA HIS A 74 -22.49 -4.27 -15.56
C HIS A 74 -22.13 -5.63 -14.95
N SER A 75 -21.17 -6.37 -15.52
CA SER A 75 -20.76 -7.67 -15.00
C SER A 75 -19.75 -7.55 -13.85
N ALA A 76 -19.27 -8.68 -13.34
CA ALA A 76 -18.18 -8.71 -12.35
C ALA A 76 -16.81 -8.35 -12.95
N PHE A 77 -16.73 -8.18 -14.28
CA PHE A 77 -15.50 -7.84 -14.99
C PHE A 77 -14.94 -6.50 -14.54
N ARG A 78 -13.64 -6.46 -14.31
CA ARG A 78 -12.89 -5.22 -14.09
C ARG A 78 -11.41 -5.42 -14.38
N ILE A 79 -10.76 -4.32 -14.73
CA ILE A 79 -9.31 -4.26 -14.80
C ILE A 79 -8.77 -3.69 -13.51
N GLU A 80 -8.00 -4.48 -12.79
CA GLU A 80 -7.29 -4.04 -11.61
C GLU A 80 -6.00 -3.34 -12.03
N THR A 81 -5.93 -2.04 -11.78
CA THR A 81 -4.74 -1.22 -12.00
C THR A 81 -4.02 -0.96 -10.69
N GLY A 82 -2.83 -0.35 -10.75
CA GLY A 82 -2.19 0.15 -9.54
C GLY A 82 -1.22 1.31 -9.73
N ASP A 83 -0.30 1.44 -8.78
CA ASP A 83 0.75 2.46 -8.79
C ASP A 83 1.82 2.18 -9.86
N VAL A 84 1.94 0.92 -10.29
CA VAL A 84 2.85 0.45 -11.35
C VAL A 84 2.04 -0.04 -12.57
N PRO A 85 2.62 -0.02 -13.78
CA PRO A 85 1.96 -0.44 -15.02
C PRO A 85 1.89 -1.97 -15.12
N GLU A 86 1.08 -2.58 -14.25
CA GLU A 86 0.70 -3.99 -14.28
C GLU A 86 -0.80 -4.10 -14.06
N LEU A 87 -1.46 -4.87 -14.93
CA LEU A 87 -2.92 -4.92 -15.01
C LEU A 87 -3.40 -6.32 -14.64
N GLY A 88 -4.38 -6.40 -13.75
CA GLY A 88 -5.05 -7.66 -13.39
C GLY A 88 -6.39 -7.75 -14.10
N PHE A 89 -6.67 -8.88 -14.73
CA PHE A 89 -7.96 -9.15 -15.33
C PHE A 89 -8.79 -9.94 -14.33
N PHE A 90 -9.90 -9.38 -13.89
CA PHE A 90 -10.81 -10.04 -12.97
C PHE A 90 -12.11 -10.40 -13.70
N MET A 91 -12.49 -11.68 -13.68
CA MET A 91 -13.67 -12.28 -14.31
C MET A 91 -14.20 -13.42 -13.44
N PRO A 92 -15.33 -13.23 -12.74
CA PRO A 92 -15.60 -13.59 -11.33
C PRO A 92 -14.45 -14.00 -10.38
N ASN A 93 -13.40 -14.65 -10.88
CA ASN A 93 -12.12 -14.97 -10.27
C ASN A 93 -10.97 -14.22 -11.01
N MET A 94 -9.71 -14.49 -10.64
CA MET A 94 -8.56 -13.90 -11.33
C MET A 94 -8.37 -14.56 -12.71
N GLY A 95 -8.54 -13.79 -13.78
CA GLY A 95 -8.40 -14.23 -15.17
C GLY A 95 -6.98 -14.12 -15.72
N GLY A 96 -6.07 -13.46 -15.00
CA GLY A 96 -4.66 -13.35 -15.35
C GLY A 96 -4.11 -11.94 -15.11
N ASN A 97 -2.82 -11.77 -15.41
CA ASN A 97 -2.14 -10.48 -15.36
C ASN A 97 -1.51 -10.12 -16.71
N MET A 98 -1.53 -8.83 -17.02
CA MET A 98 -0.80 -8.23 -18.14
C MET A 98 0.33 -7.37 -17.60
N GLN A 99 1.54 -7.58 -18.14
CA GLN A 99 2.74 -6.83 -17.82
C GLN A 99 3.30 -6.16 -19.06
N PHE A 100 3.90 -4.98 -18.86
CA PHE A 100 4.57 -4.22 -19.91
C PHE A 100 6.08 -4.20 -19.67
N GLY A 101 6.84 -4.41 -20.73
CA GLY A 101 8.30 -4.33 -20.72
C GLY A 101 8.81 -3.59 -21.95
N LEU A 102 10.08 -3.23 -21.91
CA LEU A 102 10.83 -2.66 -23.02
C LEU A 102 12.01 -3.57 -23.32
N MET A 103 12.33 -3.70 -24.60
CA MET A 103 13.51 -4.43 -25.08
C MET A 103 14.27 -3.59 -26.09
N ALA A 104 15.59 -3.67 -26.03
CA ALA A 104 16.53 -3.22 -27.06
C ALA A 104 17.61 -4.30 -27.20
N THR A 105 18.47 -4.20 -28.22
CA THR A 105 19.39 -5.27 -28.66
C THR A 105 20.00 -6.13 -27.53
N ASN A 106 20.53 -5.51 -26.47
CA ASN A 106 21.19 -6.22 -25.36
C ASN A 106 20.66 -5.83 -23.97
N LYS A 107 19.44 -5.28 -23.88
CA LYS A 107 18.88 -4.85 -22.59
C LYS A 107 17.36 -4.94 -22.57
N SER A 108 16.80 -5.19 -21.39
CA SER A 108 15.36 -5.22 -21.16
C SER A 108 14.99 -4.51 -19.86
N LEU A 109 13.80 -3.93 -19.80
CA LEU A 109 13.25 -3.29 -18.62
C LEU A 109 11.78 -3.69 -18.47
N TRP A 110 11.41 -4.33 -17.36
CA TRP A 110 9.99 -4.37 -16.97
C TRP A 110 9.58 -3.00 -16.47
N LEU A 111 8.47 -2.46 -16.97
CA LEU A 111 8.06 -1.08 -16.65
C LEU A 111 7.70 -0.89 -15.18
N ASN A 112 7.37 -1.97 -14.46
CA ASN A 112 7.23 -1.96 -13.00
C ASN A 112 8.51 -1.53 -12.26
N ASN A 113 9.67 -1.68 -12.89
CA ASN A 113 10.98 -1.39 -12.32
C ASN A 113 11.59 -0.10 -12.89
N ALA A 114 10.82 0.69 -13.65
CA ALA A 114 11.30 1.95 -14.18
C ALA A 114 11.66 2.93 -13.05
N GLN A 115 12.69 3.75 -13.27
CA GLN A 115 13.22 4.70 -12.27
C GLN A 115 12.16 5.68 -11.77
N ARG A 116 11.30 6.17 -12.68
CA ARG A 116 10.20 7.06 -12.32
C ARG A 116 8.91 6.65 -13.00
N ILE A 117 7.92 6.32 -12.19
CA ILE A 117 6.55 6.01 -12.59
C ILE A 117 5.63 6.99 -11.86
N GLU A 118 5.03 7.90 -12.61
CA GLU A 118 3.91 8.71 -12.11
C GLU A 118 2.61 8.04 -12.52
N SER A 119 1.83 7.59 -11.54
CA SER A 119 0.52 6.97 -11.74
C SER A 119 -0.57 7.97 -11.37
N ARG A 120 -1.47 8.23 -12.31
CA ARG A 120 -2.63 9.08 -12.14
C ARG A 120 -3.89 8.24 -12.25
N TYR A 121 -4.74 8.35 -11.25
CA TYR A 121 -6.10 7.86 -11.33
C TYR A 121 -7.02 9.04 -11.62
N ARG A 122 -7.58 9.05 -12.82
CA ARG A 122 -8.72 9.89 -13.19
C ARG A 122 -9.98 9.04 -13.08
N PRO A 123 -11.16 9.58 -12.76
CA PRO A 123 -12.39 8.79 -12.74
C PRO A 123 -12.56 7.94 -14.01
N GLY A 124 -12.47 6.60 -13.88
CA GLY A 124 -12.59 5.66 -14.99
C GLY A 124 -11.35 5.52 -15.89
N THR A 125 -10.20 6.13 -15.57
CA THR A 125 -8.99 6.07 -16.40
C THR A 125 -7.72 5.99 -15.56
N ARG A 126 -6.81 5.10 -15.95
CA ARG A 126 -5.46 5.02 -15.39
C ARG A 126 -4.47 5.58 -16.38
N ILE A 127 -3.60 6.49 -15.93
CA ILE A 127 -2.54 7.07 -16.76
C ILE A 127 -1.20 6.84 -16.05
N TYR A 128 -0.24 6.26 -16.76
CA TYR A 128 1.14 6.14 -16.31
C TYR A 128 2.02 7.05 -17.17
N ARG A 129 2.84 7.87 -16.51
CA ARG A 129 3.93 8.62 -17.13
C ARG A 129 5.26 8.06 -16.64
N ILE A 130 6.04 7.55 -17.57
CA ILE A 130 7.23 6.75 -17.26
C ILE A 130 8.45 7.42 -17.90
N THR A 131 9.46 7.64 -17.06
CA THR A 131 10.80 8.08 -17.49
C THR A 131 11.83 7.16 -16.86
N ASP A 132 12.79 6.73 -17.66
CA ASP A 132 13.85 5.81 -17.23
C ASP A 132 15.11 6.05 -18.07
N PRO A 133 16.33 5.86 -17.55
CA PRO A 133 17.56 5.92 -18.35
C PRO A 133 17.51 5.02 -19.61
N PHE A 134 16.72 3.94 -19.59
CA PHE A 134 16.45 3.10 -20.75
C PHE A 134 15.85 3.89 -21.94
N LEU A 135 15.00 4.89 -21.64
CA LEU A 135 14.32 5.78 -22.59
C LEU A 135 15.14 7.04 -22.94
N GLN A 136 16.35 7.20 -22.38
CA GLN A 136 17.16 8.42 -22.49
C GLN A 136 16.40 9.66 -21.98
N SER A 137 16.23 10.70 -22.81
CA SER A 137 15.44 11.89 -22.50
C SER A 137 13.96 11.75 -22.87
N GLY A 138 13.53 10.56 -23.33
CA GLY A 138 12.17 10.30 -23.74
C GLY A 138 11.21 9.99 -22.60
N GLU A 139 9.91 10.02 -22.93
CA GLU A 139 8.80 9.70 -22.04
C GLU A 139 7.91 8.63 -22.70
N LEU A 140 7.44 7.67 -21.90
CA LEU A 140 6.41 6.71 -22.27
C LEU A 140 5.14 7.00 -21.47
N ILE A 141 4.01 7.10 -22.16
CA ILE A 141 2.70 7.31 -21.56
C ILE A 141 1.83 6.10 -21.86
N ILE A 142 1.20 5.55 -20.83
CA ILE A 142 0.25 4.45 -20.96
C ILE A 142 -1.08 4.89 -20.36
N THR A 143 -2.12 4.93 -21.19
CA THR A 143 -3.49 5.27 -20.77
C THR A 143 -4.37 4.03 -20.87
N VAL A 144 -5.03 3.64 -19.78
CA VAL A 144 -5.86 2.43 -19.70
C VAL A 144 -7.29 2.81 -19.35
N LEU A 145 -8.25 2.29 -20.12
CA LEU A 145 -9.69 2.36 -19.88
C LEU A 145 -10.29 0.97 -19.94
N ALA A 146 -11.32 0.71 -19.13
CA ALA A 146 -12.21 -0.42 -19.33
C ALA A 146 -13.19 -0.10 -20.47
N MET A 147 -13.57 -1.10 -21.27
CA MET A 147 -14.58 -0.94 -22.31
C MET A 147 -15.98 -0.85 -21.70
N SER A 148 -16.85 -0.03 -22.29
CA SER A 148 -18.22 0.19 -21.81
C SER A 148 -19.24 -0.83 -22.35
N ASP A 149 -18.92 -1.49 -23.46
CA ASP A 149 -19.82 -2.37 -24.23
C ASP A 149 -19.34 -3.83 -24.29
N ALA A 150 -18.14 -4.13 -23.78
CA ALA A 150 -17.57 -5.47 -23.72
C ALA A 150 -16.70 -5.67 -22.48
N GLU A 151 -16.50 -6.94 -22.09
CA GLU A 151 -15.52 -7.31 -21.06
C GLU A 151 -14.11 -7.20 -21.66
N GLY A 152 -13.52 -6.03 -21.52
CA GLY A 152 -12.22 -5.74 -22.11
C GLY A 152 -11.65 -4.40 -21.68
N MET A 153 -10.51 -4.07 -22.27
CA MET A 153 -9.81 -2.83 -21.98
C MET A 153 -9.13 -2.27 -23.22
N ILE A 154 -8.95 -0.96 -23.21
CA ILE A 154 -8.18 -0.23 -24.21
C ILE A 154 -6.94 0.30 -23.50
N ALA A 155 -5.77 -0.02 -24.03
CA ALA A 155 -4.50 0.56 -23.61
C ALA A 155 -3.91 1.38 -24.76
N CYS A 156 -3.85 2.70 -24.60
CA CYS A 156 -3.18 3.60 -25.52
C CYS A 156 -1.73 3.80 -25.05
N ILE A 157 -0.78 3.59 -25.96
CA ILE A 157 0.64 3.75 -25.71
C ILE A 157 1.17 4.91 -26.55
N GLU A 158 1.67 5.94 -25.90
CA GLU A 158 2.23 7.12 -26.55
C GLU A 158 3.69 7.28 -26.13
N THR A 159 4.53 7.72 -27.06
CA THR A 159 5.95 7.90 -26.84
C THR A 159 6.38 9.29 -27.26
N LYS A 160 7.34 9.86 -26.54
CA LYS A 160 7.94 11.16 -26.88
C LYS A 160 9.44 11.01 -26.85
N ASN A 161 10.09 11.33 -27.97
CA ASN A 161 11.56 11.39 -28.08
C ASN A 161 12.28 10.12 -27.61
N ILE A 162 11.68 8.93 -27.82
CA ILE A 162 12.33 7.66 -27.50
C ILE A 162 13.20 7.17 -28.67
N PRO A 163 14.30 6.44 -28.41
CA PRO A 163 15.07 5.77 -29.45
C PRO A 163 14.24 4.77 -30.26
N LYS A 164 14.50 4.67 -31.57
CA LYS A 164 13.71 3.82 -32.51
C LYS A 164 13.93 2.33 -32.30
N GLU A 165 15.05 1.95 -31.69
CA GLU A 165 15.45 0.57 -31.43
C GLU A 165 14.71 -0.06 -30.23
N ILE A 166 13.89 0.71 -29.51
CA ILE A 166 13.14 0.22 -28.36
C ILE A 166 11.84 -0.43 -28.84
N VAL A 167 11.63 -1.68 -28.41
CA VAL A 167 10.42 -2.46 -28.66
C VAL A 167 9.62 -2.57 -27.37
N LEU A 168 8.31 -2.33 -27.45
CA LEU A 168 7.38 -2.61 -26.37
C LEU A 168 7.08 -4.12 -26.34
N LEU A 169 7.25 -4.73 -25.17
CA LEU A 169 6.80 -6.08 -24.86
C LEU A 169 5.53 -6.01 -24.04
N THR A 170 4.55 -6.82 -24.39
CA THR A 170 3.38 -7.08 -23.55
C THR A 170 3.27 -8.58 -23.35
N THR A 171 3.16 -9.00 -22.09
CA THR A 171 2.91 -10.39 -21.74
C THR A 171 1.58 -10.48 -21.01
N PHE A 172 0.83 -11.54 -21.27
CA PHE A 172 -0.37 -11.89 -20.53
C PHE A 172 -0.25 -13.33 -20.07
N GLY A 173 -0.56 -13.58 -18.80
CA GLY A 173 -0.53 -14.92 -18.22
C GLY A 173 -1.70 -15.12 -17.26
N GLY A 174 -2.41 -16.22 -17.43
CA GLY A 174 -3.48 -16.65 -16.52
C GLY A 174 -3.49 -18.16 -16.42
N ALA A 175 -3.61 -18.67 -15.19
CA ALA A 175 -3.98 -20.06 -14.95
C ALA A 175 -5.46 -20.04 -14.60
N GLY A 176 -6.30 -20.24 -15.62
CA GLY A 176 -7.75 -20.41 -15.44
C GLY A 176 -8.09 -21.75 -14.83
#